data_AF-A0A2E0K0I9-F1
#
_entry.id   AF-A0A2E0K0I9-F1
#
_cell.length_a   1.000
_cell.length_b   1.000
_cell.length_c   1.000
_cell.angle_alpha   90.00
_cell.angle_beta   90.00
_cell.angle_gamma   90.00
#
_symmetry.space_group_name_H-M   'P 1'
#
loop_
_entity.id
_entity.type
_entity.pdbx_description
1 polymer ?
#
loop_
_entity_poly.entity_id
_entity_poly.type
_entity_poly.pdbx_seq_one_letter_code
_entity_poly.pdbx_strand_id
1 'polypeptide(L)'
;MFDDEPDINDWFEVALGAAMITMGLHQLFNPGGLFEVGVMQWLGAAVVALGFILLGHGIKDMLLKEVRSSIIRLDMDDGSSIDYGLIRDVLLHPDKYQQLLYDAYEMAYADGILTEDERNELGALARVLQVPERSAARMATRAAIESALEDNHVSEAEMDLIVGAARPLGLSDKQLARIVEALQDHDLDSEERAMLDEMLATIPDEEEE
;
A
#
# COMPACT_ATOMS: atom_id res chain seq x y z
N MET A 1 -26.76 10.28 5.29
CA MET A 1 -26.22 11.20 6.31
C MET A 1 -25.06 11.92 5.65
N PHE A 2 -25.36 12.74 4.65
CA PHE A 2 -24.39 13.44 3.82
C PHE A 2 -24.95 14.85 3.63
N ASP A 3 -24.34 15.80 4.31
CA ASP A 3 -24.62 17.24 4.22
C ASP A 3 -23.26 17.94 3.98
N ASP A 4 -22.47 17.35 3.07
CA ASP A 4 -21.10 17.76 2.71
C ASP A 4 -21.07 18.51 1.36
N GLU A 5 -22.17 19.12 0.95
CA GLU A 5 -22.15 20.10 -0.14
C GLU A 5 -21.86 21.50 0.43
N PRO A 6 -21.16 22.37 -0.30
CA PRO A 6 -21.04 23.76 0.11
C PRO A 6 -22.44 24.32 0.22
N ASP A 7 -22.87 24.59 1.45
CA ASP A 7 -24.25 24.99 1.71
C ASP A 7 -24.57 26.21 0.86
N ILE A 8 -25.78 26.24 0.30
CA ILE A 8 -26.31 27.41 -0.40
C ILE A 8 -26.17 28.67 0.48
N ASN A 9 -26.18 28.48 1.81
CA ASN A 9 -25.93 29.51 2.80
C ASN A 9 -24.50 30.12 2.72
N ASP A 10 -23.44 29.32 2.58
CA ASP A 10 -22.06 29.82 2.55
C ASP A 10 -21.80 30.65 1.27
N TRP A 11 -22.30 30.16 0.13
CA TRP A 11 -22.25 30.90 -1.13
C TRP A 11 -23.07 32.19 -1.09
N PHE A 12 -24.21 32.16 -0.39
CA PHE A 12 -25.03 33.35 -0.17
C PHE A 12 -24.30 34.37 0.71
N GLU A 13 -23.61 33.96 1.77
CA GLU A 13 -22.81 34.82 2.63
C GLU A 13 -21.65 35.48 1.86
N VAL A 14 -20.95 34.72 1.02
CA VAL A 14 -19.88 35.26 0.16
C VAL A 14 -20.43 36.24 -0.87
N ALA A 15 -21.51 35.90 -1.57
CA ALA A 15 -22.12 36.76 -2.58
C ALA A 15 -22.69 38.05 -1.97
N LEU A 16 -23.38 37.94 -0.82
CA LEU A 16 -23.93 39.08 -0.10
C LEU A 16 -22.82 39.96 0.49
N GLY A 17 -21.78 39.35 1.07
CA GLY A 17 -20.61 40.07 1.58
C GLY A 17 -19.90 40.87 0.49
N ALA A 18 -19.68 40.27 -0.68
CA ALA A 18 -19.12 40.94 -1.84
C ALA A 18 -20.01 42.09 -2.33
N ALA A 19 -21.33 41.88 -2.41
CA ALA A 19 -22.29 42.92 -2.79
C ALA A 19 -22.26 44.10 -1.81
N MET A 20 -22.23 43.83 -0.50
CA MET A 20 -22.14 44.86 0.53
C MET A 20 -20.84 45.68 0.45
N ILE A 21 -19.70 45.02 0.20
CA ILE A 21 -18.43 45.73 -0.01
C ILE A 21 -18.55 46.68 -1.21
N THR A 22 -19.08 46.23 -2.33
CA THR A 22 -19.23 47.08 -3.53
C THR A 22 -20.18 48.27 -3.29
N MET A 23 -21.29 48.04 -2.57
CA MET A 23 -22.26 49.08 -2.22
C MET A 23 -21.66 50.11 -1.25
N GLY A 24 -20.96 49.64 -0.21
CA GLY A 24 -20.31 50.51 0.77
C GLY A 24 -19.15 51.33 0.17
N LEU A 25 -18.36 50.74 -0.74
CA LEU A 25 -17.34 51.46 -1.50
C LEU A 25 -17.95 52.53 -2.41
N HIS A 26 -19.06 52.21 -3.08
CA HIS A 26 -19.78 53.19 -3.88
C HIS A 26 -20.23 54.39 -3.03
N GLN A 27 -20.75 54.13 -1.83
CA GLN A 27 -21.21 55.16 -0.90
C GLN A 27 -20.08 56.01 -0.31
N LEU A 28 -18.88 55.44 -0.17
CA LEU A 28 -17.68 56.16 0.28
C LEU A 28 -17.20 57.19 -0.75
N PHE A 29 -17.19 56.82 -2.03
CA PHE A 29 -16.74 57.69 -3.12
C PHE A 29 -17.84 58.63 -3.65
N ASN A 30 -19.10 58.21 -3.59
CA ASN A 30 -20.26 58.98 -4.04
C ASN A 30 -21.30 59.09 -2.91
N PRO A 31 -21.00 59.88 -1.85
CA PRO A 31 -21.94 60.06 -0.75
C PRO A 31 -23.16 60.85 -1.24
N GLY A 32 -24.31 60.18 -1.29
CA GLY A 32 -25.58 60.79 -1.66
C GLY A 32 -26.06 61.89 -0.69
N GLY A 33 -27.20 62.53 -0.99
CA GLY A 33 -27.67 63.73 -0.28
C GLY A 33 -28.63 63.51 0.90
N LEU A 34 -28.77 62.29 1.42
CA LEU A 34 -29.74 62.00 2.51
C LEU A 34 -29.28 62.50 3.89
N PHE A 35 -27.97 62.57 4.12
CA PHE A 35 -27.35 63.07 5.35
C PHE A 35 -26.09 63.90 5.02
N GLU A 36 -25.44 64.44 6.05
CA GLU A 36 -24.13 65.07 5.92
C GLU A 36 -23.10 64.08 5.34
N VAL A 37 -22.23 64.59 4.45
CA VAL A 37 -21.23 63.80 3.72
C VAL A 37 -20.40 62.91 4.64
N GLY A 38 -19.95 63.45 5.79
CA GLY A 38 -19.18 62.67 6.76
C GLY A 38 -19.95 61.49 7.33
N VAL A 39 -21.22 61.67 7.68
CA VAL A 39 -22.09 60.61 8.21
C VAL A 39 -22.31 59.51 7.15
N MET A 40 -22.50 59.91 5.89
CA MET A 40 -22.68 58.97 4.78
C MET A 40 -21.43 58.14 4.51
N GLN A 41 -20.25 58.74 4.62
CA GLN A 41 -18.98 58.04 4.48
C GLN A 41 -18.74 57.06 5.63
N TRP A 42 -19.05 57.44 6.87
CA TRP A 42 -18.97 56.53 8.03
C TRP A 42 -19.93 55.35 7.89
N LEU A 43 -21.15 55.58 7.38
CA LEU A 43 -22.11 54.51 7.12
C LEU A 43 -21.61 53.58 5.99
N GLY A 44 -21.06 54.15 4.91
CA GLY A 44 -20.42 53.38 3.84
C GLY A 44 -19.27 52.51 4.35
N ALA A 45 -18.39 53.06 5.20
CA ALA A 45 -17.32 52.31 5.84
C ALA A 45 -17.83 51.16 6.73
N ALA A 46 -18.91 51.39 7.48
CA ALA A 46 -19.53 50.35 8.31
C ALA A 46 -20.09 49.20 7.46
N VAL A 47 -20.74 49.51 6.33
CA VAL A 47 -21.25 48.52 5.38
C VAL A 47 -20.13 47.71 4.73
N VAL A 48 -19.00 48.34 4.38
CA VAL A 48 -17.81 47.64 3.88
C VAL A 48 -17.25 46.70 4.94
N ALA A 49 -17.13 47.16 6.19
CA ALA A 49 -16.63 46.33 7.29
C ALA A 49 -17.52 45.10 7.54
N LEU A 50 -18.85 45.27 7.52
CA LEU A 50 -19.78 44.16 7.66
C LEU A 50 -19.67 43.17 6.49
N GLY A 51 -19.50 43.68 5.27
CA GLY A 51 -19.29 42.85 4.08
C GLY A 51 -18.02 42.01 4.15
N PHE A 52 -16.91 42.54 4.69
CA PHE A 52 -15.69 41.76 4.93
C PHE A 52 -15.86 40.67 5.98
N ILE A 53 -16.61 40.94 7.05
CA ILE A 53 -16.88 39.94 8.10
C ILE A 53 -17.69 38.79 7.51
N LEU A 54 -18.73 39.09 6.73
CA LEU A 54 -19.61 38.08 6.13
C LEU A 54 -18.87 37.26 5.05
N LEU A 55 -18.11 37.94 4.17
CA LEU A 55 -17.26 37.29 3.16
C LEU A 55 -16.22 36.37 3.81
N GLY A 56 -15.55 36.85 4.86
CA GLY A 56 -14.54 36.10 5.58
C GLY A 56 -15.13 34.87 6.29
N HIS A 57 -16.34 34.98 6.81
CA HIS A 57 -17.02 33.85 7.45
C HIS A 57 -17.38 32.76 6.44
N GLY A 58 -18.02 33.11 5.32
CA GLY A 58 -18.40 32.15 4.28
C GLY A 58 -17.19 31.44 3.64
N ILE A 59 -16.10 32.17 3.36
CA ILE A 59 -14.86 31.56 2.84
C ILE A 59 -14.23 30.61 3.87
N LYS A 60 -14.19 31.00 5.14
CA LYS A 60 -13.62 30.17 6.22
C LYS A 60 -14.38 28.85 6.33
N ASP A 61 -15.70 28.90 6.37
CA ASP A 61 -16.51 27.70 6.64
C ASP A 61 -16.50 26.76 5.43
N MET A 62 -16.47 27.30 4.21
CA MET A 62 -16.25 26.52 2.99
C MET A 62 -14.89 25.80 2.99
N LEU A 63 -13.81 26.49 3.36
CA LEU A 63 -12.46 25.89 3.44
C LEU A 63 -12.39 24.80 4.51
N LEU A 64 -13.04 25.00 5.67
CA LEU A 64 -13.10 23.99 6.72
C LEU A 64 -13.89 22.75 6.26
N LYS A 65 -14.97 22.93 5.48
CA LYS A 65 -15.74 21.82 4.91
C LYS A 65 -14.94 21.05 3.86
N GLU A 66 -14.19 21.74 3.00
CA GLU A 66 -13.33 21.09 1.99
C GLU A 66 -12.15 20.33 2.64
N VAL A 67 -11.51 20.90 3.67
CA VAL A 67 -10.47 20.19 4.41
C VAL A 67 -11.04 18.96 5.11
N ARG A 68 -12.22 19.07 5.75
CA ARG A 68 -12.86 17.92 6.39
C ARG A 68 -13.24 16.84 5.38
N SER A 69 -13.86 17.21 4.25
CA SER A 69 -14.23 16.24 3.22
C SER A 69 -13.01 15.60 2.58
N SER A 70 -11.90 16.33 2.43
CA SER A 70 -10.63 15.76 1.97
C SER A 70 -10.04 14.74 2.97
N ILE A 71 -10.13 15.01 4.28
CA ILE A 71 -9.70 14.07 5.32
C ILE A 71 -10.61 12.84 5.34
N ILE A 72 -11.92 13.01 5.29
CA ILE A 72 -12.87 11.89 5.23
C ILE A 72 -12.66 11.08 3.94
N ARG A 73 -12.39 11.73 2.81
CA ARG A 73 -12.09 11.05 1.56
C ARG A 73 -10.77 10.28 1.63
N LEU A 74 -9.75 10.81 2.30
CA LEU A 74 -8.50 10.11 2.56
C LEU A 74 -8.71 8.91 3.50
N ASP A 75 -9.57 9.05 4.51
CA ASP A 75 -9.88 8.00 5.50
C ASP A 75 -10.81 6.91 4.93
N MET A 76 -11.71 7.26 4.01
CA MET A 76 -12.56 6.31 3.28
C MET A 76 -11.84 5.58 2.14
N ASP A 77 -10.70 6.11 1.66
CA ASP A 77 -9.82 5.40 0.71
C ASP A 77 -8.99 4.30 1.40
N ASP A 78 -8.98 4.25 2.74
CA ASP A 78 -8.36 3.18 3.54
C ASP A 78 -9.23 1.90 3.60
N GLY A 79 -10.43 1.93 3.01
CA GLY A 79 -11.28 0.78 2.78
C GLY A 79 -11.15 0.24 1.36
N SER A 80 -10.15 -0.63 1.11
CA SER A 80 -9.93 -1.41 -0.12
C SER A 80 -9.21 -0.76 -1.32
N SER A 81 -8.56 0.40 -1.16
CA SER A 81 -7.69 0.89 -2.23
C SER A 81 -6.32 0.20 -2.20
N ILE A 82 -5.90 -0.28 -3.37
CA ILE A 82 -4.58 -0.88 -3.58
C ILE A 82 -3.52 0.19 -3.27
N ASP A 83 -2.62 -0.05 -2.32
CA ASP A 83 -1.55 0.89 -1.96
C ASP A 83 -0.53 1.02 -3.10
N TYR A 84 -0.76 1.99 -3.97
CA TYR A 84 0.12 2.30 -5.09
C TYR A 84 1.51 2.79 -4.65
N GLY A 85 1.64 3.29 -3.41
CA GLY A 85 2.93 3.65 -2.81
C GLY A 85 3.75 2.41 -2.51
N LEU A 86 3.14 1.42 -1.84
CA LEU A 86 3.76 0.12 -1.59
C LEU A 86 4.14 -0.58 -2.90
N ILE A 87 3.24 -0.63 -3.90
CA ILE A 87 3.54 -1.23 -5.21
C ILE A 87 4.73 -0.53 -5.87
N ARG A 88 4.77 0.81 -5.83
CA ARG A 88 5.89 1.57 -6.40
C ARG A 88 7.21 1.24 -5.69
N ASP A 89 7.22 1.20 -4.36
CA ASP A 89 8.42 0.92 -3.59
C ASP A 89 8.89 -0.53 -3.78
N VAL A 90 7.97 -1.49 -3.86
CA VAL A 90 8.23 -2.89 -4.20
C VAL A 90 8.87 -3.02 -5.59
N LEU A 91 8.39 -2.24 -6.56
CA LEU A 91 8.98 -2.22 -7.91
C LEU A 91 10.32 -1.50 -7.98
N LEU A 92 10.59 -0.53 -7.10
CA LEU A 92 11.85 0.24 -7.08
C LEU A 92 12.97 -0.46 -6.30
N HIS A 93 12.63 -1.33 -5.35
CA HIS A 93 13.58 -2.07 -4.51
C HIS A 93 13.27 -3.57 -4.44
N PRO A 94 13.14 -4.27 -5.59
CA PRO A 94 12.74 -5.68 -5.62
C PRO A 94 13.66 -6.59 -4.79
N ASP A 95 14.95 -6.25 -4.70
CA ASP A 95 15.98 -6.89 -3.89
C ASP A 95 15.62 -6.90 -2.39
N LYS A 96 15.02 -5.83 -1.88
CA LYS A 96 14.63 -5.71 -0.47
C LYS A 96 13.33 -6.45 -0.14
N TYR A 97 12.52 -6.76 -1.14
CA TYR A 97 11.25 -7.46 -0.98
C TYR A 97 11.34 -8.95 -1.32
N GLN A 98 12.53 -9.50 -1.51
CA GLN A 98 12.73 -10.96 -1.59
C GLN A 98 12.25 -11.68 -0.33
N GLN A 99 12.30 -11.01 0.83
CA GLN A 99 11.77 -11.56 2.08
C GLN A 99 10.24 -11.76 2.01
N LEU A 100 9.51 -10.88 1.32
CA LEU A 100 8.07 -11.05 1.10
C LEU A 100 7.75 -12.31 0.29
N LEU A 101 8.57 -12.60 -0.72
CA LEU A 101 8.44 -13.83 -1.50
C LEU A 101 8.70 -15.06 -0.64
N TYR A 102 9.71 -15.00 0.23
CA TYR A 102 10.03 -16.08 1.17
C TYR A 102 8.88 -16.33 2.16
N ASP A 103 8.34 -15.28 2.77
CA ASP A 103 7.21 -15.37 3.70
C ASP A 103 5.95 -15.94 3.01
N ALA A 104 5.74 -15.59 1.73
CA ALA A 104 4.64 -16.13 0.92
C ALA A 104 4.82 -17.63 0.64
N TYR A 105 6.05 -18.10 0.42
CA TYR A 105 6.33 -19.53 0.29
C TYR A 105 6.10 -20.28 1.59
N GLU A 106 6.55 -19.76 2.74
CA GLU A 106 6.28 -20.38 4.05
C GLU A 106 4.78 -20.52 4.30
N MET A 107 3.99 -19.47 4.01
CA MET A 107 2.55 -19.51 4.19
C MET A 107 1.87 -20.53 3.27
N ALA A 108 2.32 -20.66 2.02
CA ALA A 108 1.75 -21.60 1.05
C ALA A 108 2.15 -23.06 1.32
N TYR A 109 3.23 -23.30 2.06
CA TYR A 109 3.66 -24.66 2.43
C TYR A 109 3.18 -25.11 3.80
N ALA A 110 2.68 -24.19 4.64
CA ALA A 110 2.25 -24.46 6.01
C ALA A 110 1.14 -25.52 6.14
N ASP A 111 0.34 -25.76 5.10
CA ASP A 111 -0.70 -26.80 5.08
C ASP A 111 -0.26 -28.09 4.37
N GLY A 112 0.99 -28.15 3.90
CA GLY A 112 1.59 -29.29 3.20
C GLY A 112 1.05 -29.53 1.78
N ILE A 113 0.23 -28.62 1.23
CA ILE A 113 -0.43 -28.80 -0.07
C ILE A 113 -0.35 -27.52 -0.90
N LEU A 114 0.56 -27.49 -1.87
CA LEU A 114 0.60 -26.39 -2.83
C LEU A 114 -0.46 -26.55 -3.93
N THR A 115 -1.47 -25.69 -3.93
CA THR A 115 -2.50 -25.66 -4.97
C THR A 115 -2.00 -25.01 -6.27
N GLU A 116 -2.69 -25.28 -7.39
CA GLU A 116 -2.35 -24.68 -8.68
C GLU A 116 -2.54 -23.15 -8.67
N ASP A 117 -3.51 -22.65 -7.93
CA ASP A 117 -3.76 -21.21 -7.81
C ASP A 117 -2.61 -20.54 -7.04
N GLU A 118 -2.19 -21.09 -5.89
CA GLU A 118 -1.04 -20.61 -5.11
C GLU A 118 0.26 -20.67 -5.91
N ARG A 119 0.48 -21.74 -6.68
CA ARG A 119 1.63 -21.85 -7.58
C ARG A 119 1.67 -20.72 -8.61
N ASN A 120 0.51 -20.36 -9.18
CA ASN A 120 0.40 -19.29 -10.15
C ASN A 120 0.62 -17.91 -9.50
N GLU A 121 0.12 -17.71 -8.28
CA GLU A 121 0.33 -16.50 -7.48
C GLU A 121 1.80 -16.30 -7.11
N LEU A 122 2.47 -17.33 -6.58
CA LEU A 122 3.90 -17.29 -6.25
C LEU A 122 4.75 -17.03 -7.49
N GLY A 123 4.41 -17.67 -8.62
CA GLY A 123 5.07 -17.41 -9.90
C GLY A 123 4.84 -15.99 -10.44
N ALA A 124 3.67 -15.41 -10.20
CA ALA A 124 3.40 -14.00 -10.51
C ALA A 124 4.23 -13.07 -9.60
N LEU A 125 4.29 -13.36 -8.31
CA LEU A 125 5.05 -12.58 -7.34
C LEU A 125 6.55 -12.60 -7.65
N ALA A 126 7.13 -13.77 -7.94
CA ALA A 126 8.53 -13.91 -8.34
C ALA A 126 8.86 -13.09 -9.60
N ARG A 127 7.96 -13.06 -10.59
CA ARG A 127 8.13 -12.23 -11.80
C ARG A 127 8.06 -10.73 -11.51
N VAL A 128 7.16 -10.30 -10.65
CA VAL A 128 7.03 -8.89 -10.24
C VAL A 128 8.29 -8.43 -9.50
N LEU A 129 8.82 -9.28 -8.63
CA LEU A 129 10.05 -9.04 -7.88
C LEU A 129 11.32 -9.28 -8.70
N GLN A 130 11.20 -9.64 -9.99
CA GLN A 130 12.33 -9.93 -10.88
C GLN A 130 13.33 -10.94 -10.30
N VAL A 131 12.85 -11.90 -9.51
CA VAL A 131 13.69 -12.94 -8.91
C VAL A 131 13.97 -14.01 -9.97
N PRO A 132 15.25 -14.36 -10.22
CA PRO A 132 15.61 -15.43 -11.15
C PRO A 132 14.97 -16.76 -10.76
N GLU A 133 14.65 -17.60 -11.75
CA GLU A 133 13.94 -18.86 -11.53
C GLU A 133 14.71 -19.79 -10.57
N ARG A 134 16.04 -19.83 -10.66
CA ARG A 134 16.87 -20.60 -9.72
C ARG A 134 16.86 -20.04 -8.30
N SER A 135 16.86 -18.72 -8.14
CA SER A 135 16.78 -18.09 -6.83
C SER A 135 15.42 -18.33 -6.19
N ALA A 136 14.34 -18.22 -6.96
CA ALA A 136 12.98 -18.54 -6.50
C ALA A 136 12.86 -20.02 -6.11
N ALA A 137 13.42 -20.94 -6.91
CA ALA A 137 13.45 -22.37 -6.60
C ALA A 137 14.23 -22.68 -5.31
N ARG A 138 15.32 -21.94 -5.05
CA ARG A 138 16.09 -22.06 -3.81
C ARG A 138 15.28 -21.62 -2.60
N MET A 139 14.62 -20.47 -2.70
CA MET A 139 13.73 -19.95 -1.66
C MET A 139 12.57 -20.91 -1.39
N ALA A 140 11.93 -21.43 -2.44
CA ALA A 140 10.86 -22.40 -2.34
C ALA A 140 11.32 -23.71 -1.68
N THR A 141 12.47 -24.25 -2.08
CA THR A 141 13.02 -25.48 -1.48
C THR A 141 13.33 -25.28 -0.01
N ARG A 142 13.90 -24.13 0.36
CA ARG A 142 14.20 -23.79 1.75
C ARG A 142 12.93 -23.63 2.60
N ALA A 143 11.92 -22.92 2.10
CA ALA A 143 10.66 -22.74 2.80
C ALA A 143 9.93 -24.09 2.99
N ALA A 144 9.95 -24.96 2.00
CA ALA A 144 9.37 -26.30 2.11
C ALA A 144 10.08 -27.16 3.18
N ILE A 145 11.41 -27.05 3.30
CA ILE A 145 12.19 -27.73 4.35
C ILE A 145 11.86 -27.16 5.73
N GLU A 146 11.79 -25.83 5.89
CA GLU A 146 11.48 -25.22 7.19
C GLU A 146 10.04 -25.56 7.65
N SER A 147 9.09 -25.63 6.71
CA SER A 147 7.73 -26.10 7.00
C SER A 147 7.72 -27.52 7.57
N ALA A 148 8.49 -28.44 6.96
CA ALA A 148 8.58 -29.82 7.44
C ALA A 148 9.39 -29.98 8.75
N LEU A 149 10.12 -28.94 9.17
CA LEU A 149 10.82 -28.93 10.46
C LEU A 149 9.89 -28.53 11.62
N GLU A 150 8.82 -27.78 11.37
CA GLU A 150 7.94 -27.31 12.44
C GLU A 150 7.30 -28.47 13.21
N ASP A 151 6.99 -29.57 12.52
CA ASP A 151 6.43 -30.78 13.10
C ASP A 151 7.45 -31.94 13.23
N ASN A 152 8.69 -31.72 12.79
CA ASN A 152 9.80 -32.70 12.73
C ASN A 152 9.43 -33.98 11.97
N HIS A 153 8.51 -33.92 11.00
CA HIS A 153 8.07 -35.09 10.25
C HIS A 153 7.78 -34.75 8.80
N VAL A 154 8.40 -35.45 7.86
CA VAL A 154 8.17 -35.22 6.41
C VAL A 154 7.07 -36.16 5.90
N SER A 155 5.91 -35.62 5.53
CA SER A 155 4.86 -36.40 4.86
C SER A 155 5.21 -36.70 3.39
N GLU A 156 4.55 -37.71 2.79
CA GLU A 156 4.72 -38.01 1.35
C GLU A 156 4.36 -36.81 0.47
N ALA A 157 3.41 -35.97 0.89
CA ALA A 157 3.02 -34.76 0.15
C ALA A 157 4.13 -33.70 0.21
N GLU A 158 4.71 -33.46 1.38
CA GLU A 158 5.81 -32.50 1.56
C GLU A 158 7.09 -32.95 0.85
N MET A 159 7.36 -34.26 0.83
CA MET A 159 8.43 -34.84 0.04
C MET A 159 8.30 -34.46 -1.45
N ASP A 160 7.11 -34.64 -2.02
CA ASP A 160 6.83 -34.29 -3.41
C ASP A 160 6.98 -32.78 -3.66
N LEU A 161 6.63 -31.95 -2.68
CA LEU A 161 6.81 -30.49 -2.73
C LEU A 161 8.29 -30.10 -2.71
N ILE A 162 9.09 -30.66 -1.79
CA ILE A 162 10.53 -30.39 -1.67
C ILE A 162 11.25 -30.82 -2.95
N VAL A 163 10.97 -32.03 -3.45
CA VAL A 163 11.57 -32.55 -4.70
C VAL A 163 11.10 -31.71 -5.90
N GLY A 164 9.83 -31.31 -5.93
CA GLY A 164 9.28 -30.44 -6.96
C GLY A 164 9.96 -29.07 -7.01
N ALA A 165 10.17 -28.46 -5.85
CA ALA A 165 10.85 -27.17 -5.69
C ALA A 165 12.35 -27.25 -6.01
N ALA A 166 12.98 -28.40 -5.79
CA ALA A 166 14.41 -28.60 -6.03
C ALA A 166 14.78 -28.88 -7.50
N ARG A 167 13.84 -29.33 -8.34
CA ARG A 167 14.09 -29.65 -9.77
C ARG A 167 14.64 -28.46 -10.59
N PRO A 168 14.13 -27.23 -10.47
CA PRO A 168 14.59 -26.09 -11.27
C PRO A 168 15.99 -25.61 -10.87
N LEU A 169 16.54 -26.07 -9.74
CA LEU A 169 17.89 -25.71 -9.27
C LEU A 169 19.01 -26.27 -10.14
N GLY A 170 18.71 -27.17 -11.08
CA GLY A 170 19.73 -27.81 -11.92
C GLY A 170 20.67 -28.74 -11.15
N LEU A 171 20.22 -29.24 -10.00
CA LEU A 171 20.93 -30.23 -9.20
C LEU A 171 21.18 -31.51 -10.00
N SER A 172 22.34 -32.14 -9.80
CA SER A 172 22.62 -33.45 -10.40
C SER A 172 21.70 -34.52 -9.82
N ASP A 173 21.40 -35.56 -10.59
CA ASP A 173 20.58 -36.70 -10.13
C ASP A 173 21.08 -37.32 -8.82
N LYS A 174 22.40 -37.25 -8.57
CA LYS A 174 23.04 -37.70 -7.32
C LYS A 174 22.71 -36.81 -6.13
N GLN A 175 22.63 -35.49 -6.34
CA GLN A 175 22.27 -34.54 -5.29
C GLN A 175 20.78 -34.63 -4.97
N LEU A 176 19.93 -34.78 -5.99
CA LEU A 176 18.50 -35.06 -5.78
C LEU A 176 18.28 -36.39 -5.05
N ALA A 177 19.03 -37.44 -5.42
CA ALA A 177 18.96 -38.72 -4.71
C ALA A 177 19.39 -38.61 -3.24
N ARG A 178 20.39 -37.78 -2.92
CA ARG A 178 20.78 -37.49 -1.53
C ARG A 178 19.72 -36.74 -0.74
N ILE A 179 19.03 -35.79 -1.38
CA ILE A 179 17.89 -35.09 -0.76
C ILE A 179 16.78 -36.10 -0.45
N VAL A 180 16.43 -36.98 -1.40
CA VAL A 180 15.41 -38.01 -1.18
C VAL A 180 15.82 -39.01 -0.11
N GLU A 181 17.10 -39.43 -0.09
CA GLU A 181 17.63 -40.37 0.92
C GLU A 181 17.58 -39.79 2.34
N ALA A 182 17.92 -38.50 2.49
CA ALA A 182 17.85 -37.75 3.75
C ALA A 182 16.43 -37.35 4.18
N LEU A 183 15.41 -37.65 3.37
CA LEU A 183 14.01 -37.41 3.71
C LEU A 183 13.25 -38.74 3.89
N GLN A 184 13.91 -39.88 3.59
CA GLN A 184 13.27 -41.19 3.45
C GLN A 184 12.90 -41.85 4.78
N ASP A 185 13.59 -41.47 5.87
CA ASP A 185 13.29 -41.95 7.21
C ASP A 185 12.15 -41.15 7.88
N HIS A 186 11.60 -40.15 7.19
CA HIS A 186 10.52 -39.26 7.63
C HIS A 186 10.86 -38.40 8.86
N ASP A 187 12.08 -38.47 9.38
CA ASP A 187 12.53 -37.76 10.57
C ASP A 187 13.62 -36.75 10.17
N LEU A 188 13.22 -35.51 9.88
CA LEU A 188 14.18 -34.48 9.44
C LEU A 188 14.97 -33.93 10.64
N ASP A 189 16.22 -34.38 10.80
CA ASP A 189 17.05 -33.97 11.93
C ASP A 189 17.91 -32.71 11.65
N SER A 190 18.55 -32.19 12.71
CA SER A 190 19.39 -30.99 12.59
C SER A 190 20.67 -31.19 11.76
N GLU A 191 21.16 -32.44 11.63
CA GLU A 191 22.32 -32.77 10.80
C GLU A 191 21.93 -32.80 9.31
N GLU A 192 20.76 -33.35 8.99
CA GLU A 192 20.18 -33.36 7.64
C GLU A 192 19.85 -31.95 7.16
N ARG A 193 19.30 -31.11 8.04
CA ARG A 193 19.13 -29.67 7.79
C ARG A 193 20.45 -29.02 7.37
N ALA A 194 21.52 -29.25 8.13
CA ALA A 194 22.82 -28.64 7.84
C ALA A 194 23.39 -29.13 6.49
N MET A 195 23.20 -30.41 6.17
CA MET A 195 23.57 -30.98 4.88
C MET A 195 22.79 -30.32 3.72
N LEU A 196 21.47 -30.18 3.86
CA LEU A 196 20.61 -29.59 2.85
C LEU A 196 20.88 -28.09 2.65
N ASP A 197 21.07 -27.33 3.74
CA ASP A 197 21.44 -25.91 3.68
C ASP A 197 22.81 -25.72 3.02
N GLU A 198 23.80 -26.57 3.32
CA GLU A 198 25.12 -26.52 2.66
C GLU A 198 25.00 -26.81 1.16
N MET A 199 24.18 -27.81 0.79
CA MET A 199 23.92 -28.15 -0.61
C MET A 199 23.24 -27.01 -1.36
N LEU A 200 22.28 -26.33 -0.73
CA LEU A 200 21.58 -25.17 -1.31
C LEU A 200 22.47 -23.93 -1.38
N ALA A 201 23.36 -23.71 -0.41
CA ALA A 201 24.28 -22.56 -0.38
C ALA A 201 25.37 -22.64 -1.46
N THR A 202 25.72 -23.84 -1.91
CA THR A 202 26.79 -24.05 -2.91
C THR A 202 26.33 -23.75 -4.34
N ILE A 203 25.03 -23.56 -4.57
CA ILE A 203 24.47 -23.26 -5.90
C ILE A 203 24.70 -21.76 -6.18
N PRO A 204 25.43 -21.35 -7.23
CA PRO A 204 25.60 -19.94 -7.54
C PRO A 204 24.26 -19.30 -7.95
N ASP A 205 24.01 -18.06 -7.51
CA ASP A 205 22.92 -17.26 -8.05
C ASP A 205 23.23 -16.93 -9.52
N GLU A 206 22.21 -16.91 -10.38
CA GLU A 206 22.37 -16.60 -11.82
C GLU A 206 22.89 -15.17 -12.08
N GLU A 207 23.15 -14.37 -11.04
CA GLU A 207 23.73 -13.03 -11.12
C GLU A 207 25.27 -13.01 -11.26
N GLU A 208 25.96 -14.16 -11.22
CA GLU A 208 27.43 -14.25 -11.40
C GLU A 208 27.93 -14.48 -12.85
N GLU A 209 27.12 -14.24 -13.89
CA GLU A 209 27.60 -14.13 -15.29
C GLU A 209 27.40 -12.74 -15.91
#